data_AF-A0A520CZ45-F1
#
_entry.id   AF-A0A520CZ45-F1
#
_cell.length_a   1.000
_cell.length_b   1.000
_cell.length_c   1.000
_cell.angle_alpha   90.00
_cell.angle_beta   90.00
_cell.angle_gamma   90.00
#
_symmetry.space_group_name_H-M   'P 1'
#
loop_
_entity.id
_entity.type
_entity.pdbx_description
1 polymer ?
#
loop_
_entity_poly.entity_id
_entity_poly.type
_entity_poly.pdbx_seq_one_letter_code
_entity_poly.pdbx_strand_id
1 'polypeptide(L)'
;MKKIYLFIAIATLAITFGCEMNAHNQSIAVQITDGGYSFKAEYPKNKTNEVVTYIEENIKEEVFFSNAEGKKDENVTLTDRSKFHITSEPGFIKINFNKRDNTESSYQKMVKLCMGIKEIIK
;
A
#
# COMPACT_ATOMS: atom_id res chain seq x y z
N MET A 1 31.44 29.12 35.34
CA MET A 1 30.58 28.02 35.84
C MET A 1 29.49 27.77 34.80
N LYS A 2 29.57 26.66 34.02
CA LYS A 2 28.57 25.57 33.95
C LYS A 2 27.13 26.11 33.72
N LYS A 3 26.40 25.81 32.63
CA LYS A 3 26.21 24.51 31.95
C LYS A 3 25.68 24.69 30.50
N ILE A 4 26.07 23.71 29.67
CA ILE A 4 25.60 23.37 28.33
C ILE A 4 24.24 22.66 28.42
N TYR A 5 23.31 22.96 27.49
CA TYR A 5 22.25 22.06 26.97
C TYR A 5 21.93 22.53 25.55
N LEU A 6 22.60 22.01 24.51
CA LEU A 6 22.26 20.84 23.67
C LEU A 6 20.92 20.95 22.92
N PHE A 7 21.06 21.05 21.60
CA PHE A 7 20.06 21.07 20.52
C PHE A 7 19.06 19.90 20.57
N ILE A 8 17.92 20.06 19.90
CA ILE A 8 17.49 19.19 18.78
C ILE A 8 16.33 19.88 18.03
N ALA A 9 16.61 20.24 16.79
CA ALA A 9 15.63 20.58 15.78
C ALA A 9 15.04 19.28 15.23
N ILE A 10 13.71 19.12 15.24
CA ILE A 10 13.03 18.06 14.50
C ILE A 10 12.34 18.73 13.32
N ALA A 11 13.12 18.97 12.26
CA ALA A 11 12.57 19.15 10.94
C ALA A 11 12.04 17.78 10.51
N THR A 12 10.72 17.63 10.45
CA THR A 12 10.06 16.45 9.89
C THR A 12 10.42 16.34 8.41
N LEU A 13 11.44 15.54 8.10
CA LEU A 13 11.72 15.06 6.75
C LEU A 13 10.54 14.17 6.32
N ALA A 14 9.60 14.73 5.58
CA ALA A 14 8.73 13.93 4.72
C ALA A 14 9.58 13.42 3.56
N ILE A 15 10.19 12.24 3.73
CA ILE A 15 10.94 11.60 2.63
C ILE A 15 9.91 11.02 1.67
N THR A 16 9.53 11.80 0.66
CA THR A 16 8.81 11.27 -0.50
C THR A 16 9.81 10.54 -1.38
N PHE A 17 9.97 9.23 -1.17
CA PHE A 17 10.67 8.37 -2.13
C PHE A 17 9.78 8.17 -3.37
N GLY A 18 9.80 9.15 -4.27
CA GLY A 18 9.34 8.97 -5.65
C GLY A 18 10.49 8.45 -6.49
N CYS A 19 10.54 7.14 -6.77
CA CYS A 19 11.38 6.66 -7.86
C CYS A 19 10.63 6.93 -9.17
N GLU A 20 11.12 7.85 -9.99
CA GLU A 20 10.73 7.97 -11.40
C GLU A 20 11.13 6.69 -12.14
N MET A 21 10.15 5.83 -12.40
CA MET A 21 10.30 4.72 -13.33
C MET A 21 9.77 5.18 -14.68
N ASN A 22 10.68 5.40 -15.62
CA ASN A 22 10.38 5.62 -17.03
C ASN A 22 9.83 4.33 -17.65
N ALA A 23 8.51 4.19 -17.66
CA ALA A 23 7.78 3.33 -18.59
C ALA A 23 6.43 4.01 -18.81
N HIS A 24 6.17 4.55 -20.01
CA HIS A 24 4.92 5.22 -20.34
C HIS A 24 3.73 4.39 -19.83
N ASN A 25 2.94 4.95 -18.90
CA ASN A 25 1.73 4.41 -18.28
C ASN A 25 1.89 3.58 -16.98
N GLN A 26 2.98 3.75 -16.24
CA GLN A 26 3.09 3.21 -14.86
C GLN A 26 3.43 4.30 -13.85
N SER A 27 2.74 4.34 -12.72
CA SER A 27 3.10 5.16 -11.58
C SER A 27 2.82 4.42 -10.27
N ILE A 28 3.75 4.52 -9.31
CA ILE A 28 3.57 3.94 -7.98
C ILE A 28 3.86 5.03 -6.96
N ALA A 29 2.88 5.32 -6.11
CA ALA A 29 2.97 6.27 -5.03
C ALA A 29 2.72 5.58 -3.69
N VAL A 30 3.63 5.78 -2.74
CA VAL A 30 3.49 5.31 -1.37
C VAL A 30 3.54 6.51 -0.44
N GLN A 31 2.51 6.67 0.38
CA GLN A 31 2.43 7.70 1.41
C GLN A 31 2.37 7.05 2.78
N ILE A 32 3.31 7.41 3.64
CA ILE A 32 3.37 6.95 5.03
C ILE A 32 3.16 8.17 5.92
N THR A 33 2.21 8.09 6.83
CA THR A 33 1.96 9.10 7.86
C THR A 33 1.94 8.45 9.24
N ASP A 34 1.89 9.26 10.29
CA ASP A 34 1.68 8.76 11.66
C ASP A 34 0.35 8.02 11.80
N GLY A 35 -0.68 8.45 11.05
CA GLY A 35 -2.02 7.87 11.10
C GLY A 35 -2.22 6.63 10.22
N GLY A 36 -1.38 6.42 9.20
CA GLY A 36 -1.70 5.39 8.21
C GLY A 36 -0.66 5.17 7.13
N TYR A 37 -1.03 4.30 6.21
CA TYR A 37 -0.26 3.90 5.05
C TYR A 37 -1.18 3.87 3.83
N SER A 38 -0.80 4.57 2.78
CA SER A 38 -1.52 4.59 1.51
C SER A 38 -0.59 4.13 0.40
N PHE A 39 -1.04 3.15 -0.35
CA PHE A 39 -0.40 2.66 -1.57
C PHE A 39 -1.32 2.94 -2.74
N LYS A 40 -0.80 3.57 -3.79
CA LYS A 40 -1.51 3.81 -5.05
C LYS A 40 -0.60 3.36 -6.18
N ALA A 41 -1.12 2.56 -7.10
CA ALA A 41 -0.42 2.22 -8.32
C ALA A 41 -1.34 2.30 -9.54
N GLU A 42 -0.81 2.87 -10.61
CA GLU A 42 -1.38 2.87 -11.96
C GLU A 42 -0.43 2.06 -12.84
N TYR A 43 -0.96 1.18 -13.68
CA TYR A 43 -0.17 0.24 -14.47
C TYR A 43 -0.91 -0.24 -15.74
N PRO A 44 -0.21 -0.81 -16.74
CA PRO A 44 -0.82 -1.40 -17.93
C PRO A 44 -1.88 -2.43 -17.57
N LYS A 45 -3.05 -2.31 -18.19
CA LYS A 45 -4.21 -3.19 -17.92
C LYS A 45 -3.88 -4.68 -18.06
N ASN A 46 -2.95 -5.06 -18.93
CA ASN A 46 -2.54 -6.46 -19.10
C ASN A 46 -1.84 -7.07 -17.87
N LYS A 47 -1.34 -6.25 -16.93
CA LYS A 47 -0.80 -6.72 -15.64
C LYS A 47 -1.87 -6.89 -14.54
N THR A 48 -3.13 -6.54 -14.81
CA THR A 48 -4.21 -6.60 -13.80
C THR A 48 -4.40 -8.00 -13.23
N ASN A 49 -4.40 -9.03 -14.09
CA ASN A 49 -4.53 -10.41 -13.64
C ASN A 49 -3.39 -10.81 -12.69
N GLU A 50 -2.15 -10.46 -13.02
CA GLU A 50 -0.99 -10.77 -12.17
C GLU A 50 -1.09 -10.10 -10.80
N VAL A 51 -1.52 -8.84 -10.76
CA VAL A 51 -1.72 -8.10 -9.50
C VAL A 51 -2.84 -8.71 -8.66
N VAL A 52 -3.99 -9.02 -9.29
CA VAL A 52 -5.15 -9.63 -8.61
C VAL A 52 -4.78 -11.00 -8.04
N THR A 53 -4.16 -11.87 -8.85
CA THR A 53 -3.69 -13.19 -8.40
C THR A 53 -2.72 -13.08 -7.24
N TYR A 54 -1.73 -12.19 -7.33
CA TYR A 54 -0.77 -11.96 -6.25
C TYR A 54 -1.46 -11.57 -4.94
N ILE A 55 -2.46 -10.68 -5.00
CA ILE A 55 -3.20 -10.25 -3.81
C ILE A 55 -3.96 -11.42 -3.19
N GLU A 56 -4.73 -12.16 -3.99
CA GLU A 56 -5.54 -13.30 -3.51
C GLU A 56 -4.68 -14.37 -2.83
N GLU A 57 -3.52 -14.71 -3.41
CA GLU A 57 -2.57 -15.67 -2.83
C GLU A 57 -2.00 -15.20 -1.49
N ASN A 58 -1.85 -13.88 -1.28
CA ASN A 58 -1.19 -13.33 -0.09
C ASN A 58 -2.16 -12.97 1.04
N ILE A 59 -3.41 -12.61 0.75
CA ILE A 59 -4.41 -12.29 1.78
C ILE A 59 -5.14 -13.53 2.30
N LYS A 60 -4.99 -14.69 1.64
CA LYS A 60 -5.56 -16.00 2.07
C LYS A 60 -7.08 -15.98 2.32
N GLU A 61 -7.78 -15.09 1.64
CA GLU A 61 -9.24 -15.06 1.61
C GLU A 61 -9.66 -15.72 0.29
N GLU A 62 -10.52 -16.75 0.36
CA GLU A 62 -11.05 -17.38 -0.85
C GLU A 62 -11.94 -16.38 -1.60
N VAL A 63 -11.61 -16.12 -2.88
CA VAL A 63 -12.40 -15.26 -3.80
C VAL A 63 -12.53 -13.82 -3.30
N PHE A 64 -11.40 -13.14 -3.13
CA PHE A 64 -11.40 -11.73 -2.69
C PHE A 64 -11.80 -10.76 -3.81
N PHE A 65 -11.40 -11.04 -5.05
CA PHE A 65 -11.92 -10.39 -6.24
C PHE A 65 -12.91 -11.32 -6.94
N SER A 66 -14.08 -10.80 -7.33
CA SER A 66 -15.05 -11.61 -8.08
C SER A 66 -14.53 -11.98 -9.49
N ASN A 67 -13.70 -11.12 -10.07
CA ASN A 67 -12.87 -11.34 -11.26
C ASN A 67 -11.90 -10.15 -11.43
N ALA A 68 -10.89 -10.30 -12.28
CA ALA A 68 -9.87 -9.27 -12.48
C ALA A 68 -10.34 -8.05 -13.32
N GLU A 69 -11.40 -8.20 -14.11
CA GLU A 69 -12.00 -7.09 -14.87
C GLU A 69 -12.94 -6.23 -13.99
N GLY A 70 -13.26 -6.73 -12.79
CA GLY A 70 -14.20 -6.12 -11.87
C GLY A 70 -13.63 -4.89 -11.19
N LYS A 71 -14.55 -3.98 -10.83
CA LYS A 71 -14.23 -2.88 -9.93
C LYS A 71 -14.51 -3.28 -8.50
N LYS A 72 -13.65 -2.85 -7.58
CA LYS A 72 -13.79 -3.03 -6.13
C LYS A 72 -13.55 -1.69 -5.45
N ASP A 73 -14.43 -1.29 -4.55
CA ASP A 73 -14.29 -0.08 -3.73
C ASP A 73 -14.99 -0.35 -2.39
N GLU A 74 -14.25 -0.87 -1.42
CA GLU A 74 -14.83 -1.30 -0.15
C GLU A 74 -13.85 -1.32 1.01
N ASN A 75 -14.42 -1.35 2.22
CA ASN A 75 -13.68 -1.65 3.44
C ASN A 75 -13.62 -3.16 3.65
N VAL A 76 -12.43 -3.67 3.87
CA VAL A 76 -12.13 -5.08 4.04
C VAL A 76 -11.71 -5.33 5.48
N THR A 77 -12.18 -6.44 6.04
CA THR A 77 -11.65 -7.01 7.28
C THR A 77 -11.23 -8.45 7.00
N LEU A 78 -9.94 -8.74 7.11
CA LEU A 78 -9.42 -10.10 6.94
C LEU A 78 -9.69 -10.96 8.16
N THR A 79 -9.53 -12.28 8.02
CA THR A 79 -9.64 -13.26 9.10
C THR A 79 -8.71 -12.96 10.28
N ASP A 80 -7.54 -12.38 10.05
CA ASP A 80 -6.61 -11.94 11.12
C ASP A 80 -6.99 -10.60 11.77
N ARG A 81 -8.17 -10.07 11.43
CA ARG A 81 -8.75 -8.79 11.85
C ARG A 81 -8.05 -7.55 11.29
N SER A 82 -7.15 -7.70 10.32
CA SER A 82 -6.59 -6.55 9.60
C SER A 82 -7.69 -5.83 8.81
N LYS A 83 -7.76 -4.50 8.97
CA LYS A 83 -8.76 -3.63 8.33
C LYS A 83 -8.10 -2.66 7.37
N PHE A 84 -8.61 -2.56 6.16
CA PHE A 84 -8.15 -1.60 5.17
C PHE A 84 -9.26 -1.28 4.17
N HIS A 85 -9.09 -0.17 3.47
CA HIS A 85 -9.95 0.18 2.35
C HIS A 85 -9.20 -0.09 1.05
N ILE A 86 -9.85 -0.73 0.08
CA ILE A 86 -9.28 -1.02 -1.23
C ILE A 86 -10.17 -0.44 -2.34
N THR A 87 -9.51 0.22 -3.30
CA THR A 87 -10.10 0.59 -4.58
C THR A 87 -9.30 -0.10 -5.68
N SER A 88 -9.96 -0.80 -6.60
CA SER A 88 -9.32 -1.55 -7.68
C SER A 88 -10.17 -1.50 -8.94
N GLU A 89 -9.53 -1.37 -10.08
CA GLU A 89 -10.11 -1.54 -11.42
C GLU A 89 -8.97 -1.90 -12.41
N PRO A 90 -9.25 -2.35 -13.64
CA PRO A 90 -8.19 -2.72 -14.57
C PRO A 90 -7.15 -1.60 -14.80
N GLY A 91 -5.90 -1.90 -14.46
CA GLY A 91 -4.77 -0.97 -14.52
C GLY A 91 -4.60 -0.04 -13.32
N PHE A 92 -5.35 -0.25 -12.24
CA PHE A 92 -5.32 0.61 -11.06
C PHE A 92 -5.56 -0.14 -9.76
N ILE A 93 -4.78 0.20 -8.73
CA ILE A 93 -5.06 -0.21 -7.36
C ILE A 93 -4.69 0.88 -6.36
N LYS A 94 -5.53 1.02 -5.34
CA LYS A 94 -5.28 1.85 -4.16
C LYS A 94 -5.65 1.10 -2.90
N ILE A 95 -4.76 1.12 -1.92
CA ILE A 95 -4.97 0.53 -0.60
C ILE A 95 -4.72 1.61 0.45
N ASN A 96 -5.67 1.82 1.36
CA ASN A 96 -5.53 2.72 2.50
C ASN A 96 -5.67 1.92 3.80
N PHE A 97 -4.64 2.01 4.64
CA PHE A 97 -4.53 1.28 5.89
C PHE A 97 -4.40 2.27 7.06
N ASN A 98 -5.32 2.19 8.02
CA ASN A 98 -5.28 3.03 9.23
C ASN A 98 -4.53 2.30 10.34
N LYS A 99 -3.43 2.89 10.83
CA LYS A 99 -2.62 2.31 11.91
C LYS A 99 -3.34 2.28 13.25
N ARG A 100 -4.31 3.18 13.49
CA ARG A 100 -5.07 3.25 14.75
C ARG A 100 -6.07 2.12 14.90
N ASP A 101 -6.54 1.57 13.78
CA ASP A 101 -7.56 0.50 13.76
C ASP A 101 -6.93 -0.90 13.68
N ASN A 102 -5.59 -0.98 13.63
CA ASN A 102 -4.85 -2.18 13.33
C ASN A 102 -3.65 -2.36 14.27
N THR A 103 -3.12 -3.58 14.31
CA THR A 103 -1.88 -3.88 15.04
C THR A 103 -0.65 -3.55 14.20
N GLU A 104 0.50 -3.44 14.85
CA GLU A 104 1.80 -3.29 14.17
C GLU A 104 2.10 -4.49 13.25
N SER A 105 1.72 -5.71 13.65
CA SER A 105 1.92 -6.89 12.80
C SER A 105 1.07 -6.84 11.52
N SER A 106 -0.18 -6.36 11.60
CA SER A 106 -1.02 -6.09 10.42
C SER A 106 -0.40 -5.03 9.51
N TYR A 107 0.17 -3.97 10.09
CA TYR A 107 0.88 -2.94 9.32
C TYR A 107 2.06 -3.52 8.53
N GLN A 108 2.91 -4.33 9.18
CA GLN A 108 4.05 -4.96 8.52
C GLN A 108 3.63 -5.92 7.40
N LYS A 109 2.52 -6.68 7.58
CA LYS A 109 1.95 -7.51 6.52
C LYS A 109 1.46 -6.66 5.34
N MET A 110 0.78 -5.56 5.61
CA MET A 110 0.27 -4.65 4.57
C MET A 110 1.41 -4.03 3.76
N VAL A 111 2.48 -3.59 4.42
CA VAL A 111 3.68 -3.07 3.74
C VAL A 111 4.30 -4.15 2.84
N LYS A 112 4.43 -5.39 3.32
CA LYS A 112 4.95 -6.50 2.53
C LYS A 112 4.09 -6.81 1.30
N LEU A 113 2.77 -6.84 1.46
CA LEU A 113 1.82 -7.01 0.35
C LEU A 113 2.03 -5.93 -0.72
N CYS A 114 2.08 -4.67 -0.32
CA CYS A 114 2.24 -3.54 -1.24
C CYS A 114 3.62 -3.51 -1.91
N MET A 115 4.68 -3.95 -1.22
CA MET A 115 5.99 -4.15 -1.83
C MET A 115 5.97 -5.26 -2.89
N GLY A 116 5.27 -6.37 -2.65
CA GLY A 116 5.13 -7.42 -3.65
C GLY A 116 4.34 -6.97 -4.88
N ILE A 117 3.24 -6.23 -4.70
CA ILE A 117 2.49 -5.61 -5.82
C ILE A 117 3.43 -4.73 -6.64
N LYS A 118 4.27 -3.93 -5.98
CA LYS A 118 5.28 -3.10 -6.66
C LYS A 118 6.22 -3.95 -7.52
N GLU A 119 6.72 -5.08 -7.04
CA GLU A 119 7.61 -5.94 -7.83
C GLU A 119 6.90 -6.59 -9.04
N ILE A 120 5.61 -6.90 -8.95
CA ILE A 120 4.82 -7.39 -10.10
C ILE A 120 4.64 -6.30 -11.17
N ILE A 121 4.46 -5.04 -10.75
CA ILE A 121 4.21 -3.92 -11.67
C ILE A 121 5.47 -3.50 -12.43
N LYS A 122 6.65 -3.61 -11.81
CA LYS A 122 7.94 -3.33 -12.47
C LYS A 122 8.18 -4.23 -13.69
#